data_AF-A0A915BFB7-F1
#
_entry.id   AF-A0A915BFB7-F1
#
_cell.length_a   1.000
_cell.length_b   1.000
_cell.length_c   1.000
_cell.angle_alpha   90.00
_cell.angle_beta   90.00
_cell.angle_gamma   90.00
#
_symmetry.space_group_name_H-M   'P 1'
#
loop_
_entity.id
_entity.type
_entity.pdbx_description
1 polymer ?
#
loop_
_entity_poly.entity_id
_entity_poly.type
_entity_poly.pdbx_seq_one_letter_code
_entity_poly.pdbx_strand_id
1 'polypeptide(L)'
;MVDDQMILPDVLARFHRWLSQQCLIDAESGDRVSNSWTFVTCGDWDLGTILPQEASFRGLHLPPYFGSWINLKKAYRNTKGYFPNSLMVMLNDLQIPHTVSAYCFVLHIAHCKKGQLMRHIIL
;
A
#
# COMPACT_ATOMS: atom_id res chain seq x y z
N MET A 1 9.94 19.75 -2.64
CA MET A 1 11.28 19.90 -2.04
C MET A 1 11.67 18.55 -1.47
N VAL A 2 12.77 17.96 -1.94
CA VAL A 2 13.21 16.59 -1.58
C VAL A 2 14.54 16.61 -0.81
N ASP A 3 15.18 17.78 -0.70
CA ASP A 3 16.59 17.89 -0.31
C ASP A 3 16.88 17.53 1.15
N ASP A 4 15.86 17.53 2.02
CA ASP A 4 15.96 17.13 3.44
C ASP A 4 15.14 15.87 3.78
N GLN A 5 14.78 15.08 2.77
CA GLN A 5 13.96 13.90 2.98
C GLN A 5 14.81 12.67 3.33
N MET A 6 14.22 11.80 4.13
CA MET A 6 14.82 10.54 4.50
C MET A 6 15.06 9.67 3.26
N ILE A 7 16.22 9.00 3.21
CA ILE A 7 16.53 8.08 2.12
C ILE A 7 15.68 6.80 2.24
N LEU A 8 15.42 6.16 1.10
CA LEU A 8 14.55 4.99 1.04
C LEU A 8 14.88 3.88 2.06
N PRO A 9 16.15 3.49 2.31
CA PRO A 9 16.47 2.47 3.32
C PRO A 9 15.94 2.82 4.72
N ASP A 10 16.11 4.07 5.13
CA ASP A 10 15.69 4.54 6.45
C ASP A 10 14.16 4.62 6.55
N VAL A 11 13.49 5.01 5.47
CA VAL A 11 12.03 5.00 5.38
C VAL A 11 11.50 3.56 5.50
N LEU A 12 12.08 2.61 4.76
CA LEU A 12 11.69 1.20 4.82
C LEU A 12 11.94 0.59 6.20
N ALA A 13 13.06 0.93 6.84
CA ALA A 13 13.37 0.47 8.21
C ALA A 13 12.36 1.01 9.24
N ARG A 14 12.00 2.29 9.14
CA ARG A 14 10.96 2.89 10.01
C ARG A 14 9.60 2.28 9.76
N PHE A 15 9.26 2.04 8.50
CA PHE A 15 8.01 1.39 8.12
C PHE A 15 7.92 -0.04 8.66
N HIS A 16 8.99 -0.82 8.54
CA HIS A 16 9.08 -2.17 9.11
C HIS A 16 8.89 -2.14 10.63
N ARG A 17 9.60 -1.23 11.32
CA ARG A 17 9.45 -1.06 12.78
C ARG A 17 8.01 -0.71 13.15
N TRP A 18 7.37 0.17 12.41
CA TRP A 18 5.97 0.53 12.65
C TRP A 18 5.04 -0.67 12.46
N LEU A 19 5.20 -1.46 11.39
CA LEU A 19 4.42 -2.69 11.17
C LEU A 19 4.56 -3.68 12.34
N SER A 20 5.79 -3.85 12.83
CA SER A 20 6.07 -4.70 13.99
C SER A 20 5.41 -4.16 15.27
N GLN A 21 5.49 -2.84 15.52
CA GLN A 21 4.83 -2.19 16.66
C GLN A 21 3.30 -2.32 16.64
N GLN A 22 2.70 -2.43 15.45
CA GLN A 22 1.27 -2.71 15.28
C GLN A 22 0.93 -4.22 15.37
N CYS A 23 1.90 -5.07 15.66
CA CYS A 23 1.79 -6.53 15.68
C CYS A 23 1.28 -7.11 14.35
N LEU A 24 1.64 -6.49 13.23
CA LEU A 24 1.22 -6.92 11.89
C LEU A 24 2.23 -7.89 11.26
N ILE A 25 3.50 -7.78 11.65
CA ILE A 25 4.61 -8.64 11.21
C ILE A 25 5.50 -9.04 12.40
N ASP A 26 6.21 -10.15 12.24
CA ASP A 26 7.31 -10.51 13.11
C ASP A 26 8.49 -9.54 12.87
N ALA A 27 9.13 -9.09 13.95
CA ALA A 27 10.18 -8.08 13.89
C ALA A 27 11.49 -8.60 13.29
N GLU A 28 11.75 -9.90 13.43
CA GLU A 28 13.02 -10.49 12.99
C GLU A 28 12.87 -11.14 11.61
N SER A 29 11.82 -11.93 11.40
CA SER A 29 11.60 -12.62 10.13
C SER A 29 10.94 -11.73 9.07
N GLY A 30 10.20 -10.70 9.50
CA GLY A 30 9.39 -9.88 8.60
C GLY A 30 8.19 -10.64 8.03
N ASP A 31 7.85 -11.82 8.56
CA ASP A 31 6.66 -12.56 8.16
C ASP A 31 5.40 -11.93 8.74
N ARG A 32 4.28 -12.09 8.05
CA ARG A 32 2.97 -11.65 8.56
C ARG A 32 2.60 -12.48 9.79
N VAL A 33 2.31 -11.82 10.90
CA VAL A 33 1.79 -12.49 12.13
C VAL A 33 0.39 -13.06 11.88
N SER A 34 -0.40 -12.38 11.05
CA SER A 34 -1.69 -12.91 10.60
C SER A 34 -2.08 -12.34 9.22
N ASN A 35 -3.01 -13.02 8.56
CA ASN A 35 -3.63 -12.56 7.32
C ASN A 35 -4.75 -11.52 7.56
N SER A 36 -4.74 -10.84 8.71
CA SER A 36 -5.74 -9.82 9.04
C SER A 36 -5.58 -8.52 8.25
N TRP A 37 -4.49 -8.38 7.49
CA TRP A 37 -4.20 -7.17 6.76
C TRP A 37 -3.57 -7.43 5.39
N THR A 38 -3.73 -6.44 4.52
CA THR A 38 -3.03 -6.41 3.23
C THR A 38 -2.86 -4.98 2.73
N PHE A 39 -1.90 -4.80 1.83
CA PHE A 39 -1.73 -3.56 1.10
C PHE A 39 -2.83 -3.40 0.05
N VAL A 40 -3.22 -2.16 -0.18
CA VAL A 40 -4.18 -1.78 -1.21
C VAL A 40 -3.60 -0.63 -2.01
N THR A 41 -3.54 -0.79 -3.33
CA THR A 41 -2.98 0.18 -4.28
C THR A 41 -3.95 0.47 -5.42
N CYS A 42 -3.80 1.62 -6.08
CA CYS A 42 -4.59 1.98 -7.27
C CYS A 42 -3.93 1.51 -8.58
N GLY A 43 -3.62 0.21 -8.65
CA GLY A 43 -2.88 -0.37 -9.76
C GLY A 43 -1.67 -1.15 -9.27
N ASP A 44 -0.95 -1.80 -10.19
CA ASP A 44 0.24 -2.58 -9.84
C ASP A 44 1.52 -1.72 -9.80
N TRP A 45 1.44 -0.43 -10.15
CA TRP A 45 2.61 0.43 -10.36
C TRP A 45 3.45 0.63 -9.08
N ASP A 46 2.82 0.93 -7.94
CA ASP A 46 3.55 1.27 -6.71
C ASP A 46 4.41 0.10 -6.20
N LEU A 47 3.77 -1.04 -5.91
CA LEU A 47 4.41 -2.21 -5.30
C LEU A 47 4.92 -3.24 -6.31
N GLY A 48 4.32 -3.31 -7.50
CA GLY A 48 4.70 -4.25 -8.54
C GLY A 48 5.70 -3.70 -9.55
N THR A 49 6.03 -2.40 -9.51
CA THR A 49 6.98 -1.79 -10.45
C THR A 49 7.96 -0.85 -9.78
N ILE A 50 7.49 0.27 -9.21
CA ILE A 50 8.38 1.34 -8.72
C ILE A 50 9.20 0.90 -7.52
N LEU A 51 8.56 0.36 -6.47
CA LEU A 51 9.31 -0.04 -5.27
C LEU A 51 10.34 -1.14 -5.55
N PRO A 52 10.03 -2.22 -6.31
CA PRO A 52 11.03 -3.21 -6.71
C PRO A 52 12.16 -2.63 -7.58
N GLN A 53 11.84 -1.75 -8.54
CA GLN A 53 12.85 -1.12 -9.39
C GLN A 53 13.81 -0.25 -8.58
N GLU A 54 13.27 0.60 -7.69
CA GLU A 54 14.07 1.49 -6.85
C GLU A 54 14.90 0.70 -5.84
N ALA A 55 14.35 -0.36 -5.25
CA ALA A 55 15.09 -1.26 -4.37
C ALA A 55 16.23 -1.96 -5.12
N SER A 56 15.97 -2.48 -6.32
CA SER A 56 17.00 -3.12 -7.15
C SER A 56 18.10 -2.14 -7.55
N PHE A 57 17.75 -0.92 -7.95
CA PHE A 57 18.70 0.14 -8.30
C PHE A 57 19.64 0.47 -7.12
N ARG A 58 19.13 0.40 -5.89
CA ARG A 58 19.88 0.67 -4.65
C ARG A 58 20.49 -0.57 -3.99
N GLY A 59 20.34 -1.75 -4.57
CA GLY A 59 20.82 -3.01 -3.98
C GLY A 59 20.11 -3.40 -2.67
N LEU A 60 18.87 -2.98 -2.48
CA LEU A 60 18.07 -3.25 -1.28
C LEU A 60 17.25 -4.53 -1.45
N HIS A 61 17.17 -5.31 -0.36
CA HIS A 61 16.27 -6.46 -0.26
C HIS A 61 14.94 -6.01 0.34
N LEU A 62 13.85 -6.23 -0.41
CA LEU A 62 12.51 -5.93 0.07
C LEU A 62 11.95 -7.09 0.92
N PRO A 63 11.36 -6.80 2.08
CA PRO A 63 10.66 -7.82 2.87
C PRO A 63 9.52 -8.50 2.12
N PRO A 64 9.23 -9.79 2.40
CA PRO A 64 8.24 -10.59 1.66
C PRO A 64 6.83 -9.99 1.64
N TYR A 65 6.44 -9.23 2.67
CA TYR A 65 5.11 -8.62 2.74
C TYR A 65 4.83 -7.61 1.62
N PHE A 66 5.85 -7.01 0.99
CA PHE A 66 5.65 -6.14 -0.17
C PHE A 66 5.25 -6.91 -1.44
N GLY A 67 5.41 -8.23 -1.47
CA GLY A 67 5.06 -9.07 -2.61
C GLY A 67 3.56 -9.37 -2.76
N SER A 68 2.69 -8.83 -1.89
CA SER A 68 1.26 -9.12 -1.91
C SER A 68 0.40 -7.89 -1.56
N TRP A 69 -0.50 -7.53 -2.47
CA TRP A 69 -1.44 -6.41 -2.35
C TRP A 69 -2.76 -6.66 -3.12
N ILE A 70 -3.77 -5.87 -2.81
CA ILE A 70 -5.03 -5.77 -3.58
C ILE A 70 -4.91 -4.59 -4.54
N ASN A 71 -4.98 -4.87 -5.83
CA ASN A 71 -5.13 -3.85 -6.86
C ASN A 71 -6.61 -3.44 -6.99
N LEU A 72 -6.93 -2.22 -6.57
CA LEU A 72 -8.29 -1.69 -6.59
C LEU A 72 -8.92 -1.71 -7.98
N LYS A 73 -8.16 -1.47 -9.05
CA LYS A 73 -8.69 -1.47 -10.41
C LYS A 73 -9.16 -2.85 -10.85
N LYS A 74 -8.45 -3.92 -10.42
CA LYS A 74 -8.86 -5.30 -10.66
C LYS A 74 -10.13 -5.64 -9.86
N ALA A 75 -10.17 -5.27 -8.58
CA ALA A 75 -11.36 -5.48 -7.74
C ALA A 75 -12.59 -4.73 -8.28
N TYR A 76 -12.39 -3.50 -8.76
CA TYR A 76 -13.42 -2.69 -9.40
C TYR A 76 -13.92 -3.33 -10.70
N ARG A 77 -13.02 -3.78 -11.57
CA ARG A 77 -13.40 -4.49 -12.81
C ARG A 77 -14.27 -5.71 -12.53
N ASN A 78 -13.93 -6.48 -11.50
CA ASN A 78 -14.71 -7.67 -11.14
C ASN A 78 -16.14 -7.33 -10.70
N THR A 79 -16.38 -6.13 -10.17
CA THR A 79 -17.70 -5.72 -9.68
C THR A 79 -18.49 -4.89 -10.71
N LYS A 80 -17.83 -4.09 -11.54
CA LYS A 80 -18.47 -3.14 -12.48
C LYS A 80 -18.32 -3.51 -13.96
N GLY A 81 -17.55 -4.55 -14.27
CA GLY A 81 -17.43 -5.10 -15.63
C GLY A 81 -16.42 -4.42 -16.54
N TYR A 82 -15.75 -3.35 -16.09
CA TYR A 82 -14.75 -2.65 -16.90
C TYR A 82 -13.56 -2.18 -16.05
N PHE A 83 -12.40 -2.01 -16.70
CA PHE A 83 -11.19 -1.58 -16.01
C PHE A 83 -11.12 -0.04 -15.92
N PRO A 84 -11.05 0.55 -14.72
CA PRO A 84 -11.10 1.99 -14.57
C PRO A 84 -9.74 2.64 -14.85
N ASN A 85 -9.77 3.79 -15.51
CA ASN A 85 -8.57 4.53 -15.88
C ASN A 85 -7.88 5.17 -14.67
N SER A 86 -8.63 5.60 -13.64
CA SER A 86 -8.09 6.26 -12.46
C SER A 86 -8.92 5.98 -11.21
N LEU A 87 -8.36 6.32 -10.04
CA LEU A 87 -9.12 6.33 -8.78
C LEU A 87 -10.33 7.25 -8.87
N MET A 88 -10.19 8.41 -9.54
CA MET A 88 -11.28 9.39 -9.68
C MET A 88 -12.46 8.83 -10.46
N VAL A 89 -12.21 8.03 -11.51
CA VAL A 89 -13.28 7.33 -12.23
C VAL A 89 -14.03 6.40 -11.27
N MET A 90 -13.33 5.60 -10.47
CA MET A 90 -13.96 4.71 -9.49
C MET A 90 -14.77 5.46 -8.43
N LEU A 91 -14.25 6.59 -7.92
CA LEU A 91 -14.93 7.40 -6.92
C LEU A 91 -16.20 8.05 -7.49
N ASN A 92 -16.11 8.62 -8.70
CA ASN A 92 -17.25 9.26 -9.37
C ASN A 92 -18.37 8.25 -9.65
N ASP A 93 -18.04 7.08 -10.20
CA ASP A 93 -19.00 6.01 -10.47
C ASP A 93 -19.71 5.48 -9.22
N LEU A 94 -19.00 5.47 -8.08
CA LEU A 94 -19.54 5.05 -6.79
C LEU A 94 -20.20 6.20 -6.02
N GLN A 95 -20.22 7.41 -6.57
CA GLN A 95 -20.72 8.62 -5.92
C GLN A 95 -20.06 8.89 -4.56
N ILE A 96 -18.77 8.53 -4.43
CA ILE A 96 -17.98 8.78 -3.22
C ILE A 96 -17.33 10.16 -3.37
N PRO A 97 -17.60 11.12 -2.47
CA PRO A 97 -17.00 12.45 -2.54
C PRO A 97 -15.49 12.35 -2.35
N HIS A 98 -14.74 13.01 -3.25
CA HIS A 98 -13.30 13.12 -3.12
C HIS A 98 -12.94 14.18 -2.08
N THR A 99 -12.52 13.75 -0.89
CA THR A 99 -11.83 14.62 0.06
C THR A 99 -10.39 14.78 -0.39
N VAL A 100 -10.03 15.99 -0.84
CA VAL A 100 -8.68 16.32 -1.31
C VAL A 100 -7.68 16.16 -0.15
N SER A 101 -6.82 15.15 -0.24
CA SER A 101 -5.50 15.17 0.37
C SER A 101 -4.53 14.49 -0.57
N ALA A 102 -3.33 15.06 -0.68
CA ALA A 102 -2.41 14.96 -1.81
C ALA A 102 -2.22 13.55 -2.40
N TYR A 103 -2.30 13.48 -3.73
CA TYR A 103 -1.84 12.34 -4.52
C TYR A 103 -0.31 12.19 -4.40
N CYS A 104 0.14 11.43 -3.42
CA CYS A 104 1.48 10.84 -3.45
C CYS A 104 1.46 9.58 -2.60
N PHE A 105 1.74 8.43 -3.23
CA PHE A 105 1.93 7.13 -2.60
C PHE A 105 0.82 6.70 -1.63
N VAL A 106 -0.40 6.51 -2.13
CA VAL A 106 -1.46 5.94 -1.28
C VAL A 106 -1.27 4.42 -1.18
N LEU A 107 -0.34 4.01 -0.33
CA LEU A 107 -0.31 2.66 0.21
C LEU A 107 -1.29 2.60 1.38
N HIS A 108 -2.47 2.02 1.17
CA HIS A 108 -3.39 1.76 2.26
C HIS A 108 -3.14 0.39 2.85
N ILE A 109 -2.99 0.32 4.18
CA ILE A 109 -3.12 -0.95 4.90
C ILE A 109 -4.58 -1.12 5.28
N ALA A 110 -5.22 -2.10 4.67
CA ALA A 110 -6.55 -2.55 5.04
C ALA A 110 -6.40 -3.59 6.14
N HIS A 111 -6.93 -3.31 7.34
CA HIS A 111 -7.00 -4.28 8.43
C HIS A 111 -8.45 -4.73 8.64
N CYS A 112 -8.69 -6.05 8.60
CA CYS A 112 -9.98 -6.69 8.78
C CYS A 112 -10.07 -7.30 10.19
N LYS A 113 -10.59 -6.54 11.16
CA LYS A 113 -11.02 -7.07 12.47
C LYS A 113 -12.53 -7.21 12.43
N LYS A 114 -13.07 -8.43 12.52
CA LYS A 114 -14.50 -8.79 12.64
C LYS A 114 -15.48 -7.69 12.12
N GLY A 115 -15.44 -7.41 10.82
CA GLY A 115 -16.42 -6.54 10.16
C GLY A 115 -16.12 -5.04 10.13
N GLN A 116 -14.98 -4.55 10.63
CA GLN A 116 -14.56 -3.15 10.49
C GLN A 116 -13.26 -3.04 9.66
N LEU A 117 -13.35 -2.32 8.55
CA LEU A 117 -12.19 -1.91 7.74
C LEU A 117 -11.59 -0.65 8.36
N MET A 118 -10.58 -0.82 9.21
CA MET A 118 -9.79 0.32 9.71
C MET A 118 -8.83 0.77 8.61
N ARG A 119 -9.07 1.97 8.05
CA ARG A 119 -8.19 2.59 7.05
C ARG A 119 -7.07 3.35 7.77
N HIS A 120 -5.84 2.84 7.70
CA HIS A 120 -4.67 3.64 8.06
C HIS A 120 -4.02 4.13 6.75
N ILE A 121 -3.85 5.45 6.63
CA ILE A 121 -3.02 6.08 5.61
C ILE A 121 -1.60 6.08 6.16
N ILE A 122 -0.65 5.55 5.41
CA ILE A 122 0.77 5.66 5.76
C ILE A 122 1.42 6.57 4.71
N LEU A 123 2.00 7.67 5.19
CA LEU A 123 2.69 8.71 4.43
C LEU A 123 4.11 8.28 4.07
#